data_AF-A0A4Z0NPB5-F1
#
_entry.id   AF-A0A4Z0NPB5-F1
#
_cell.length_a   1.000
_cell.length_b   1.000
_cell.length_c   1.000
_cell.angle_alpha   90.00
_cell.angle_beta   90.00
_cell.angle_gamma   90.00
#
_symmetry.space_group_name_H-M   'P 1'
#
loop_
_entity.id
_entity.type
_entity.pdbx_description
1 polymer ?
#
loop_
_entity_poly.entity_id
_entity_poly.type
_entity_poly.pdbx_seq_one_letter_code
_entity_poly.pdbx_strand_id
1 'polypeptide(L)' 'MNDEAQQVVVAVSRLLQVQVIDSGRTLAMRLEAADGRELAVLVPRLVADDLRTHLVDTLDSAAHLSNS' A
#
# COMPACT_ATOMS: atom_id res chain seq x y z
N MET A 1 9.56 -25.87 -8.75
CA MET A 1 8.96 -24.94 -9.71
C MET A 1 8.57 -23.72 -8.89
N ASN A 2 9.35 -22.63 -8.96
CA ASN A 2 9.06 -21.41 -8.22
C ASN A 2 7.93 -20.70 -8.96
N ASP A 3 6.69 -20.91 -8.53
CA ASP A 3 5.58 -20.01 -8.86
C ASP A 3 5.77 -18.76 -8.00
N GLU A 4 6.72 -17.90 -8.39
CA GLU A 4 6.70 -16.53 -7.91
C GLU A 4 5.45 -15.90 -8.51
N ALA A 5 4.40 -15.79 -7.69
CA ALA A 5 3.18 -15.09 -8.05
C ALA A 5 3.58 -13.69 -8.53
N GLN A 6 3.53 -13.49 -9.84
CA GLN A 6 3.97 -12.26 -10.47
C GLN A 6 3.13 -11.13 -9.87
N GLN A 7 3.78 -10.16 -9.20
CA GLN A 7 3.08 -9.06 -8.57
C GLN A 7 2.38 -8.23 -9.65
N VAL A 8 1.06 -8.38 -9.77
CA VAL A 8 0.27 -7.65 -10.76
C VAL A 8 -0.10 -6.30 -10.17
N VAL A 9 0.48 -5.22 -10.72
CA VAL A 9 0.03 -3.86 -10.44
C VAL A 9 -1.29 -3.63 -11.18
N VAL A 10 -2.40 -3.67 -10.45
CA VAL A 10 -3.75 -3.51 -11.02
C VAL A 10 -4.17 -2.05 -11.20
N ALA A 11 -3.58 -1.13 -10.42
CA ALA A 11 -3.85 0.31 -10.52
C ALA A 11 -2.74 1.12 -9.85
N VAL A 12 -2.59 2.39 -10.28
CA VAL A 12 -1.79 3.41 -9.61
C VAL A 12 -2.72 4.58 -9.27
N SER A 13 -2.63 5.07 -8.03
CA SER A 13 -3.48 6.15 -7.54
C SER A 13 -2.68 7.06 -6.62
N ARG A 14 -3.05 8.34 -6.57
CA ARG A 14 -2.43 9.31 -5.67
C ARG A 14 -3.02 9.14 -4.27
N LEU A 15 -2.17 8.99 -3.27
CA LEU A 15 -2.60 9.01 -1.88
C LEU A 15 -2.96 10.44 -1.46
N LEU A 16 -4.22 10.65 -1.07
CA LEU A 16 -4.72 11.95 -0.61
C LEU A 16 -4.67 12.07 0.91
N GLN A 17 -5.13 11.04 1.61
CA GLN A 17 -5.27 11.07 3.07
C GLN A 17 -5.17 9.68 3.67
N VAL A 18 -4.61 9.59 4.87
CA VAL A 18 -4.61 8.39 5.70
C VAL A 18 -5.15 8.77 7.08
N GLN A 19 -6.07 7.98 7.61
CA GLN A 19 -6.63 8.15 8.94
C GLN A 19 -6.84 6.80 9.61
N VAL A 20 -6.67 6.77 10.93
CA VAL A 20 -7.03 5.61 11.75
C VAL A 20 -8.43 5.84 12.33
N ILE A 21 -9.33 4.88 12.12
CA ILE A 21 -10.72 4.91 12.57
C ILE A 21 -11.05 3.66 13.39
N ASP A 22 -12.32 3.47 13.76
CA ASP A 22 -12.83 2.30 14.49
C ASP A 22 -12.03 1.96 15.75
N SER A 23 -11.70 2.98 16.55
CA SER A 23 -10.90 2.86 17.77
C SER A 23 -9.52 2.23 17.54
N GLY A 24 -8.90 2.49 16.40
CA GLY A 24 -7.56 1.98 16.11
C GLY A 24 -7.53 0.64 15.40
N ARG A 25 -8.67 0.14 14.90
CA ARG A 25 -8.76 -1.18 14.25
C ARG A 25 -8.73 -1.12 12.73
N THR A 26 -8.94 0.05 12.13
CA THR A 26 -9.02 0.20 10.68
C THR A 26 -8.21 1.41 10.24
N LEU A 27 -7.38 1.24 9.23
CA LEU A 27 -6.75 2.31 8.48
C LEU A 27 -7.63 2.66 7.28
N ALA A 28 -8.13 3.88 7.23
CA ALA A 28 -8.84 4.43 6.08
C ALA A 28 -7.88 5.24 5.22
N MET A 29 -7.80 4.89 3.93
CA MET A 29 -6.99 5.60 2.94
C MET A 29 -7.90 6.20 1.88
N ARG A 30 -7.77 7.50 1.63
CA ARG A 30 -8.38 8.18 0.49
C ARG A 30 -7.35 8.29 -0.63
N LEU A 31 -7.74 7.84 -1.80
CA LEU A 31 -6.93 7.79 -3.01
C LEU A 31 -7.64 8.55 -4.12
N GLU A 32 -6.88 9.16 -5.03
CA GLU A 32 -7.37 9.74 -6.27
C GLU A 32 -6.91 8.85 -7.42
N ALA A 33 -7.85 8.32 -8.19
CA ALA A 33 -7.58 7.57 -9.40
C ALA A 33 -7.15 8.51 -10.54
N ALA A 34 -6.55 7.97 -11.59
CA ALA A 34 -6.07 8.75 -12.74
C ALA A 34 -7.17 9.53 -13.47
N ASP A 35 -8.43 9.10 -13.33
CA ASP A 35 -9.61 9.78 -13.90
C ASP A 35 -10.22 10.84 -12.94
N GLY A 36 -9.53 11.16 -11.85
CA GLY A 36 -9.95 12.14 -10.85
C GLY A 36 -11.01 11.64 -9.87
N ARG A 37 -11.43 10.37 -9.96
CA ARG A 37 -12.35 9.80 -8.96
C ARG A 37 -11.64 9.56 -7.65
N GLU A 38 -12.31 9.89 -6.56
CA GLU A 38 -11.85 9.52 -5.22
C GLU A 38 -12.28 8.08 -4.87
N LEU A 39 -11.35 7.33 -4.27
CA LEU A 39 -11.55 5.98 -3.77
C LEU A 39 -11.23 5.96 -2.28
N ALA A 40 -11.99 5.19 -1.52
CA ALA A 40 -11.70 4.91 -0.12
C ALA A 40 -11.35 3.42 0.03
N VAL A 41 -10.18 3.15 0.61
CA VAL A 41 -9.75 1.79 0.95
C VAL A 41 -9.72 1.67 2.47
N LEU A 42 -10.44 0.68 3.00
CA LEU A 42 -10.48 0.37 4.41
C LEU A 42 -9.65 -0.88 4.66
N VAL A 43 -8.58 -0.73 5.43
CA VAL A 43 -7.63 -1.80 5.71
C VAL A 43 -7.71 -2.16 7.20
N PRO A 44 -8.11 -3.39 7.54
CA PRO A 44 -8.02 -3.86 8.92
C PRO A 44 -6.58 -3.76 9.42
N ARG A 45 -6.39 -3.44 10.69
CA ARG A 45 -5.06 -3.19 11.27
C ARG A 45 -4.08 -4.33 11.06
N LEU A 46 -4.53 -5.59 11.15
CA LEU A 46 -3.69 -6.76 10.88
C LEU A 46 -3.08 -6.70 9.46
N VAL A 47 -3.90 -6.40 8.46
CA VAL A 47 -3.46 -6.26 7.07
C VAL A 47 -2.59 -5.02 6.88
N ALA A 48 -2.86 -3.94 7.62
CA ALA A 48 -2.06 -2.73 7.56
C ALA A 48 -0.64 -2.94 8.14
N ASP A 49 -0.52 -3.72 9.21
CA ASP A 49 0.76 -4.08 9.81
C ASP A 49 1.60 -4.96 8.86
N ASP A 50 0.96 -5.91 8.17
CA ASP A 50 1.60 -6.71 7.11
C ASP A 50 2.03 -5.84 5.92
N LEU A 51 1.13 -4.96 5.45
CA LEU A 51 1.41 -4.02 4.36
C LEU A 51 2.61 -3.13 4.69
N ARG A 52 2.70 -2.63 5.93
CA ARG A 52 3.83 -1.82 6.39
C ARG A 52 5.14 -2.60 6.32
N THR A 53 5.15 -3.84 6.80
CA THR A 53 6.35 -4.70 6.77
C THR A 53 6.83 -4.88 5.34
N HIS A 54 5.94 -5.27 4.43
CA HIS A 54 6.28 -5.47 3.02
C HIS A 54 6.71 -4.18 2.30
N LEU A 55 6.09 -3.05 2.63
CA LEU A 55 6.46 -1.75 2.07
C LEU A 55 7.87 -1.33 2.48
N VAL A 56 8.22 -1.50 3.77
CA VAL A 56 9.56 -1.21 4.28
C VAL A 56 10.59 -2.09 3.59
N ASP A 57 10.35 -3.41 3.54
CA ASP A 57 11.26 -4.36 2.89
C ASP A 57 11.51 -4.02 1.41
N THR A 58 10.45 -3.59 0.70
CA THR A 58 10.54 -3.21 -0.72
C THR A 58 11.31 -1.91 -0.91
N LEU A 59 11.07 -0.90 -0.07
CA LEU A 59 11.75 0.39 -0.16
C LEU A 59 13.24 0.29 0.19
N ASP A 60 13.58 -0.50 1.21
CA ASP A 60 14.98 -0.76 1.59
C ASP A 60 15.72 -1.48 0.46
N SER A 61 15.08 -2.48 -0.15
CA SER A 61 15.64 -3.20 -1.30
C SER A 61 15.85 -2.27 -2.51
N ALA A 62 14.91 -1.38 -2.81
CA ALA A 62 15.03 -0.41 -3.90
C ALA A 62 16.12 0.64 -3.64
N ALA A 63 16.28 1.09 -2.40
CA ALA A 63 17.32 2.04 -2.01
C ALA A 63 18.73 1.45 -2.19
N HIS A 64 18.90 0.16 -1.90
CA HIS A 64 20.17 -0.54 -2.12
C HIS A 64 20.52 -0.70 -3.61
N LEU A 65 19.52 -0.85 -4.48
CA LEU A 65 19.70 -0.91 -5.94
C LEU A 65 20.06 0.44 -6.55
N SER A 66 19.65 1.56 -5.95
CA SER A 66 19.93 2.92 -6.46
C SER A 66 21.33 3.44 -6.11
N ASN A 67 22.07 2.76 -5.22
CA ASN A 67 23.42 3.14 -4.75
C ASN A 67 24.54 2.22 -5.29
N SER A 68 24.23 1.35 -6.25
CA SER A 68 25.18 0.48 -6.97
C SER A 68 25.30 0.92 -8.43
#